data_AF-A0A3N1GCW7-F1
#
_entry.id   AF-A0A3N1GCW7-F1
#
_cell.length_a   1.000
_cell.length_b   1.000
_cell.length_c   1.000
_cell.angle_alpha   90.00
_cell.angle_beta   90.00
_cell.angle_gamma   90.00
#
_symmetry.space_group_name_H-M   'P 1'
#
loop_
_entity.id
_entity.type
_entity.pdbx_description
1 polymer ?
#
loop_
_entity_poly.entity_id
_entity_poly.type
_entity_poly.pdbx_seq_one_letter_code
_entity_poly.pdbx_strand_id
1 'polypeptide(L)'
;MIAVAKRNIGGRVALDRDGVAAHTGAARPTVNHWHLHRDRFGFPEGFTHDDGEWFWLDDIEAFHAAHQATKKAELTEVDRSGSPTELVTSGGAAAILRYRSYRNLPDELLDLADDTEELADGRVRRFWYRRTVWDYADGRTGRQSTGRTPGTTTGPRKPHPYADDPRLRAAADLLAEAREAGRGRRGLGVELARRLGIPQRTAQRLLTVAEGGQPT
;
A
#
# COMPACT_ATOMS: atom_id res chain seq x y z
N MET A 1 -2.31 6.71 -31.60
CA MET A 1 -1.92 8.14 -31.58
C MET A 1 -0.79 8.30 -30.59
N ILE A 2 0.30 8.93 -30.98
CA ILE A 2 1.46 9.14 -30.11
C ILE A 2 1.02 10.15 -29.04
N ALA A 3 0.98 9.74 -27.77
CA ALA A 3 0.65 10.62 -26.66
C ALA A 3 1.68 11.76 -26.61
N VAL A 4 1.24 12.98 -26.88
CA VAL A 4 2.11 14.16 -26.83
C VAL A 4 2.03 14.70 -25.42
N ALA A 5 2.92 14.20 -24.55
CA ALA A 5 2.97 14.56 -23.14
C ALA A 5 3.09 16.08 -22.88
N LYS A 6 3.63 16.84 -23.84
CA LYS A 6 3.88 18.28 -23.67
C LYS A 6 3.84 18.98 -25.03
N ARG A 7 3.16 20.12 -25.11
CA ARG A 7 3.07 20.92 -26.33
C ARG A 7 3.14 22.41 -26.04
N ASN A 8 3.70 23.19 -26.96
CA ASN A 8 3.60 24.64 -26.93
C ASN A 8 2.40 25.06 -27.79
N ILE A 9 1.43 25.74 -27.19
CA ILE A 9 0.20 26.22 -27.83
C ILE A 9 0.10 27.72 -27.54
N GLY A 10 0.22 28.55 -28.57
CA GLY A 10 0.12 30.01 -28.43
C GLY A 10 1.19 30.63 -27.51
N GLY A 11 2.39 30.04 -27.45
CA GLY A 11 3.48 30.53 -26.61
C GLY A 11 3.43 30.05 -25.15
N ARG A 12 2.38 29.31 -24.77
CA ARG A 12 2.24 28.69 -23.45
C ARG A 12 2.40 27.18 -23.55
N VAL A 13 2.90 26.57 -22.48
CA VAL A 13 3.10 25.13 -22.41
C VAL A 13 1.85 24.46 -21.88
N ALA A 14 1.36 23.46 -22.60
CA ALA A 14 0.26 22.61 -22.19
C ALA A 14 0.70 21.15 -22.08
N LEU A 15 0.06 20.41 -21.19
CA LEU A 15 0.25 18.99 -20.94
C LEU A 15 -1.04 18.24 -21.26
N ASP A 16 -0.93 17.09 -21.90
CA ASP A 16 -2.01 16.10 -21.81
C ASP A 16 -1.96 15.42 -20.44
N ARG A 17 -2.93 14.56 -20.12
CA ARG A 17 -2.95 13.92 -18.80
C ARG A 17 -1.77 12.94 -18.56
N ASP A 18 -1.09 12.44 -19.60
CA ASP A 18 0.14 11.66 -19.47
C ASP A 18 1.33 12.57 -19.13
N GLY A 19 1.35 13.77 -19.73
CA GLY A 19 2.21 14.89 -19.35
C GLY A 19 2.06 15.31 -17.90
N VAL A 20 0.82 15.46 -17.43
CA VAL A 20 0.54 15.79 -16.02
C VAL A 20 1.09 14.70 -15.10
N ALA A 21 0.90 13.42 -15.44
CA ALA A 21 1.43 12.31 -14.67
C ALA A 21 2.96 12.34 -14.61
N ALA A 22 3.62 12.50 -15.75
CA ALA A 22 5.08 12.59 -15.83
C ALA A 22 5.64 13.81 -15.08
N HIS A 23 4.97 14.96 -15.17
CA HIS A 23 5.41 16.20 -14.54
C HIS A 23 5.22 16.22 -13.03
N THR A 24 4.08 15.71 -12.53
CA THR A 24 3.78 15.67 -11.09
C THR A 24 4.35 14.45 -10.37
N GLY A 25 4.82 13.45 -11.12
CA GLY A 25 5.24 12.15 -10.58
C GLY A 25 4.07 11.26 -10.14
N ALA A 26 2.82 11.66 -10.40
CA ALA A 26 1.63 10.90 -10.06
C ALA A 26 1.36 9.78 -11.08
N ALA A 27 0.75 8.69 -10.62
CA ALA A 27 0.27 7.66 -11.53
C ALA A 27 -0.88 8.18 -12.41
N ARG A 28 -0.95 7.73 -13.66
CA ARG A 28 -1.99 8.14 -14.61
C ARG A 28 -3.44 7.95 -14.10
N PRO A 29 -3.79 6.87 -13.39
CA PRO A 29 -5.10 6.74 -12.74
C PRO A 29 -5.37 7.80 -11.66
N THR A 30 -4.34 8.24 -10.94
CA THR A 30 -4.45 9.31 -9.94
C THR A 30 -4.79 10.64 -10.61
N VAL A 31 -4.16 10.96 -11.74
CA VAL A 31 -4.51 12.15 -12.53
C VAL A 31 -5.96 12.08 -13.03
N ASN A 32 -6.41 10.92 -13.53
CA ASN A 32 -7.80 10.73 -13.92
C ASN A 32 -8.77 10.92 -12.74
N HIS A 33 -8.39 10.48 -11.54
CA HIS A 33 -9.18 10.66 -10.32
C HIS A 33 -9.27 12.14 -9.91
N TRP A 34 -8.15 12.87 -9.95
CA TRP A 34 -8.15 14.32 -9.70
C TRP A 34 -9.03 15.06 -10.69
N HIS A 35 -8.91 14.73 -11.97
CA HIS A 35 -9.72 15.33 -13.04
C HIS A 35 -11.22 15.03 -12.87
N LEU A 36 -11.59 13.77 -12.63
CA LEU A 36 -12.99 13.37 -12.42
C LEU A 36 -13.62 14.07 -11.21
N HIS A 37 -12.84 14.35 -10.18
CA HIS A 37 -13.29 15.01 -8.95
C HIS A 37 -12.66 16.41 -8.80
N ARG A 38 -12.55 17.15 -9.92
CA ARG A 38 -11.87 18.45 -9.95
C ARG A 38 -12.41 19.43 -8.91
N ASP A 39 -13.73 19.46 -8.70
CA ASP A 39 -14.35 20.40 -7.74
C ASP A 39 -13.92 20.11 -6.29
N ARG A 40 -13.58 18.87 -5.97
CA ARG A 40 -13.07 18.47 -4.65
C ARG A 40 -11.59 18.77 -4.50
N PHE A 41 -10.79 18.54 -5.54
CA PHE A 41 -9.33 18.62 -5.46
C PHE A 41 -8.75 19.96 -5.93
N GLY A 42 -9.55 20.80 -6.59
CA GLY A 42 -9.10 22.02 -7.27
C GLY A 42 -8.30 21.73 -8.53
N PHE A 43 -8.54 20.59 -9.21
CA PHE A 43 -7.82 20.24 -10.43
C PHE A 43 -8.18 21.21 -11.58
N PRO A 44 -7.22 21.69 -12.39
CA PRO A 44 -7.48 22.69 -13.42
C PRO A 44 -8.48 22.22 -14.49
N GLU A 45 -9.19 23.18 -15.09
CA GLU A 45 -10.07 22.90 -16.22
C GLU A 45 -9.26 22.65 -17.49
N GLY A 46 -9.57 21.55 -18.16
CA GLY A 46 -8.94 21.22 -19.44
C GLY A 46 -9.55 22.02 -20.59
N PHE A 47 -8.80 22.15 -21.68
CA PHE A 47 -9.28 22.72 -22.93
C PHE A 47 -9.01 21.77 -24.09
N THR A 48 -9.81 21.88 -25.15
CA THR A 48 -9.64 21.06 -26.35
C THR A 48 -8.72 21.74 -27.36
N HIS A 49 -7.73 21.01 -27.87
CA HIS A 49 -6.88 21.44 -28.98
C HIS A 49 -6.44 20.23 -29.80
N ASP A 50 -6.65 20.29 -31.12
CA ASP A 50 -6.41 19.20 -32.08
C ASP A 50 -6.99 17.85 -31.62
N ASP A 51 -8.28 17.84 -31.27
CA ASP A 51 -9.04 16.67 -30.75
C ASP A 51 -8.48 16.05 -29.46
N GLY A 52 -7.52 16.69 -28.81
CA GLY A 52 -6.96 16.31 -27.51
C GLY A 52 -7.41 17.24 -26.38
N GLU A 53 -7.46 16.70 -25.16
CA GLU A 53 -7.67 17.46 -23.94
C GLU A 53 -6.31 17.85 -23.32
N TRP A 54 -6.16 19.14 -23.02
CA TRP A 54 -4.92 19.77 -22.57
C TRP A 54 -5.13 20.59 -21.31
N PHE A 55 -4.08 20.71 -20.50
CA PHE A 55 -4.03 21.50 -19.27
C PHE A 55 -2.82 22.41 -19.33
N TRP A 56 -2.96 23.69 -18.96
CA TRP A 56 -1.79 24.57 -18.93
C TRP A 56 -0.83 24.17 -17.82
N LEU A 57 0.48 24.18 -18.12
CA LEU A 57 1.52 23.74 -17.20
C LEU A 57 1.52 24.55 -15.89
N ASP A 58 1.39 25.87 -15.99
CA ASP A 58 1.34 26.80 -14.86
C ASP A 58 0.15 26.49 -13.93
N ASP A 59 -1.02 26.21 -14.49
CA ASP A 59 -2.20 25.82 -13.71
C ASP A 59 -1.98 24.46 -13.00
N ILE A 60 -1.33 23.51 -13.67
CA ILE A 60 -0.98 22.20 -13.08
C ILE A 60 0.06 22.36 -11.97
N GLU A 61 1.07 23.20 -12.14
CA GLU A 61 2.07 23.52 -11.12
C GLU A 61 1.42 24.17 -9.89
N ALA A 62 0.52 25.14 -10.10
CA ALA A 62 -0.21 25.81 -9.03
C ALA A 62 -1.10 24.83 -8.26
N PHE A 63 -1.86 23.99 -8.97
CA PHE A 63 -2.65 22.91 -8.38
C PHE A 63 -1.77 21.96 -7.57
N HIS A 64 -0.65 21.49 -8.15
CA HIS A 64 0.19 20.49 -7.50
C HIS A 64 0.83 21.05 -6.22
N ALA A 65 1.30 22.29 -6.24
CA ALA A 65 1.82 22.97 -5.05
C ALA A 65 0.76 23.09 -3.94
N ALA A 66 -0.46 23.53 -4.29
CA ALA A 66 -1.56 23.62 -3.33
C ALA A 66 -1.97 22.24 -2.79
N HIS A 67 -2.02 21.22 -3.66
CA HIS A 67 -2.37 19.86 -3.29
C HIS A 67 -1.34 19.25 -2.33
N GLN A 68 -0.05 19.49 -2.55
CA GLN A 68 1.02 19.07 -1.65
C GLN A 68 0.97 19.83 -0.32
N ALA A 69 0.67 21.13 -0.32
CA ALA A 69 0.51 21.91 0.89
C ALA A 69 -0.65 21.40 1.76
N THR A 70 -1.81 21.11 1.16
CA THR A 70 -2.96 20.51 1.85
C THR A 70 -2.62 19.14 2.42
N LYS A 71 -1.98 18.27 1.63
CA LYS A 71 -1.51 16.96 2.12
C LYS A 71 -0.52 17.10 3.28
N LYS A 72 0.38 18.08 3.24
CA LYS A 72 1.33 18.37 4.31
C LYS A 72 0.62 18.90 5.56
N ALA A 73 -0.41 19.72 5.41
CA ALA A 73 -1.22 20.21 6.52
C ALA A 73 -2.06 19.11 7.19
N GLU A 74 -2.46 18.08 6.45
CA GLU A 74 -3.15 16.89 6.98
C GLU A 74 -2.23 15.90 7.71
N LEU A 75 -0.89 16.06 7.63
CA LEU A 75 0.04 15.19 8.35
C LEU A 75 -0.08 15.35 9.86
N THR A 76 0.21 14.28 10.60
CA THR A 76 0.26 14.29 12.06
C THR A 76 1.11 15.45 12.56
N GLU A 77 0.51 16.29 13.42
CA GLU A 77 1.17 17.39 14.12
C GLU A 77 2.50 16.91 14.70
N VAL A 78 3.59 17.63 14.40
CA VAL A 78 4.95 17.28 14.84
C VAL A 78 5.29 18.13 16.05
N ASP A 79 5.75 17.53 17.14
CA ASP A 79 6.31 18.28 18.26
C ASP A 79 7.65 18.90 17.87
N ARG A 80 7.68 20.23 17.75
CA ARG A 80 8.87 21.04 17.40
C ARG A 80 9.59 21.63 18.61
N SER A 81 9.21 21.26 19.83
CA SER A 81 9.90 21.70 21.05
C SER A 81 11.24 20.98 21.22
N GLY A 82 12.13 21.53 22.06
CA GLY A 82 13.42 20.91 22.39
C GLY A 82 14.58 21.36 21.50
N SER A 83 15.79 20.90 21.83
CA SER A 83 17.00 21.30 21.08
C SER A 83 17.14 20.48 19.80
N PRO A 84 17.46 21.10 18.64
CA PRO A 84 17.67 20.36 17.39
C PRO A 84 18.78 19.30 17.48
N THR A 85 19.75 19.50 18.38
CA THR A 85 20.91 18.61 18.58
C THR A 85 20.74 17.66 19.77
N GLU A 86 19.56 17.62 20.39
CA GLU A 86 19.25 16.63 21.42
C GLU A 86 19.02 15.26 20.77
N LEU A 87 19.71 14.23 21.27
CA LEU A 87 19.48 12.85 20.87
C LEU A 87 18.24 12.29 21.57
N VAL A 88 17.33 11.71 20.78
CA VAL A 88 16.12 11.05 21.25
C VAL A 88 16.15 9.57 20.90
N THR A 89 15.58 8.75 21.78
CA THR A 89 15.38 7.31 21.54
C THR A 89 14.22 7.06 20.57
N SER A 90 13.99 5.81 20.15
CA SER A 90 12.83 5.45 19.33
C SER A 90 11.49 5.84 19.96
N GLY A 91 11.39 5.79 21.30
CA GLY A 91 10.21 6.29 22.02
C GLY A 91 10.03 7.79 21.88
N GLY A 92 11.12 8.56 21.96
CA GLY A 92 11.12 10.01 21.76
C GLY A 92 10.79 10.40 20.32
N ALA A 93 11.40 9.74 19.33
CA ALA A 93 11.07 9.95 17.92
C ALA A 93 9.58 9.66 17.63
N ALA A 94 9.03 8.60 18.21
CA ALA A 94 7.62 8.28 18.09
C ALA A 94 6.72 9.35 18.71
N ALA A 95 7.09 9.89 19.88
CA ALA A 95 6.35 10.98 20.51
C ALA A 95 6.39 12.26 19.64
N ILE A 96 7.55 12.60 19.07
CA ILE A 96 7.73 13.76 18.18
C ILE A 96 6.80 13.67 16.96
N LEU A 97 6.70 12.48 16.37
CA LEU A 97 5.85 12.22 15.20
C LEU A 97 4.41 11.82 15.56
N ARG A 98 4.05 11.84 16.86
CA ARG A 98 2.75 11.45 17.42
C ARG A 98 2.30 10.03 17.08
N TYR A 99 3.24 9.10 16.92
CA TYR A 99 2.92 7.67 16.86
C TYR A 99 2.57 7.13 18.25
N ARG A 100 1.53 6.30 18.30
CA ARG A 100 1.10 5.61 19.54
C ARG A 100 2.19 4.70 20.14
N SER A 101 3.09 4.20 19.31
CA SER A 101 4.17 3.29 19.73
C SER A 101 5.39 3.46 18.83
N TYR A 102 6.59 3.30 19.41
CA TYR A 102 7.85 3.26 18.66
C TYR A 102 7.91 2.12 17.64
N ARG A 103 7.07 1.09 17.78
CA ARG A 103 6.96 -0.01 16.79
C ARG A 103 6.30 0.42 15.49
N ASN A 104 5.68 1.60 15.47
CA ASN A 104 5.06 2.17 14.28
C ASN A 104 5.97 3.20 13.60
N LEU A 105 7.23 3.31 14.03
CA LEU A 105 8.20 4.14 13.32
C LEU A 105 8.41 3.56 11.91
N PRO A 106 8.41 4.39 10.87
CA PRO A 106 8.67 3.95 9.51
C PRO A 106 10.10 3.44 9.34
N ASP A 107 10.29 2.42 8.50
CA ASP A 107 11.61 1.83 8.23
C ASP A 107 12.58 2.88 7.68
N GLU A 108 12.11 3.83 6.88
CA GLU A 108 12.96 4.89 6.34
C GLU A 108 13.54 5.80 7.43
N LEU A 109 12.81 5.99 8.55
CA LEU A 109 13.38 6.71 9.70
C LEU A 109 14.36 5.82 10.48
N LEU A 110 14.13 4.50 10.52
CA LEU A 110 15.03 3.56 11.18
C LEU A 110 16.44 3.54 10.55
N ASP A 111 16.51 3.75 9.25
CA ASP A 111 17.75 3.83 8.47
C ASP A 111 18.49 5.17 8.65
N LEU A 112 17.81 6.21 9.16
CA LEU A 112 18.36 7.55 9.38
C LEU A 112 18.85 7.77 10.83
N ALA A 113 19.12 6.70 11.58
CA ALA A 113 19.64 6.83 12.95
C ALA A 113 20.99 7.54 12.96
N ASP A 114 21.11 8.57 13.80
CA ASP A 114 22.36 9.33 13.99
C ASP A 114 23.36 8.59 14.87
N ASP A 115 22.87 7.73 15.76
CA ASP A 115 23.69 6.89 16.62
C ASP A 115 23.00 5.55 16.92
N THR A 116 23.80 4.52 17.16
CA THR A 116 23.34 3.17 17.48
C THR A 116 24.18 2.53 18.57
N GLU A 117 23.50 1.90 19.53
CA GLU A 117 24.11 1.17 20.63
C GLU A 117 23.69 -0.31 20.53
N GLU A 118 24.66 -1.22 20.50
CA GLU A 118 24.41 -2.66 20.60
C GLU A 118 24.26 -3.07 22.07
N LEU A 119 23.14 -3.71 22.40
CA LEU A 119 22.88 -4.26 23.72
C LEU A 119 23.46 -5.66 23.85
N ALA A 120 23.69 -6.09 25.10
CA ALA A 120 24.22 -7.43 25.42
C ALA A 120 23.34 -8.59 24.93
N ASP A 121 22.06 -8.35 24.59
CA ASP A 121 21.15 -9.33 24.01
C ASP A 121 21.16 -9.35 22.47
N GLY A 122 22.07 -8.61 21.84
CA GLY A 122 22.19 -8.45 20.39
C GLY A 122 21.19 -7.48 19.77
N ARG A 123 20.37 -6.78 20.56
CA ARG A 123 19.45 -5.76 20.04
C ARG A 123 20.17 -4.45 19.80
N VAL A 124 19.79 -3.77 18.71
CA VAL A 124 20.29 -2.44 18.38
C VAL A 124 19.31 -1.38 18.88
N ARG A 125 19.78 -0.53 19.80
CA ARG A 125 19.09 0.70 20.19
C ARG A 125 19.53 1.82 19.26
N ARG A 126 18.56 2.59 18.76
CA ARG A 126 18.79 3.68 17.82
C ARG A 126 18.46 5.02 18.45
N PHE A 127 19.21 6.04 18.06
CA PHE A 127 19.03 7.41 18.47
C PHE A 127 19.04 8.35 17.26
N TRP A 128 18.31 9.44 17.38
CA TRP A 128 18.22 10.49 16.36
C TRP A 128 18.35 11.85 17.00
N TYR A 129 19.01 12.79 16.34
CA TYR A 129 18.83 14.18 16.69
C TYR A 129 17.39 14.60 16.41
N ARG A 130 16.82 15.51 17.22
CA ARG A 130 15.48 16.06 16.95
C ARG A 130 15.39 16.67 15.56
N ARG A 131 16.46 17.33 15.07
CA ARG A 131 16.53 17.85 13.69
C ARG A 131 16.32 16.76 12.65
N THR A 132 16.92 15.58 12.81
CA THR A 132 16.78 14.47 11.87
C THR A 132 15.34 13.97 11.82
N VAL A 133 14.68 13.87 12.98
CA VAL A 133 13.27 13.49 13.07
C VAL A 133 12.37 14.55 12.42
N TRP A 134 12.68 15.84 12.60
CA TRP A 134 11.92 16.93 11.97
C TRP A 134 12.13 17.01 10.47
N ASP A 135 13.36 16.86 9.99
CA ASP A 135 13.70 16.85 8.56
C ASP A 135 12.99 15.67 7.88
N TYR A 136 13.00 14.49 8.50
CA TYR A 136 12.18 13.36 8.08
C TYR A 136 10.70 13.75 8.03
N ALA A 137 10.19 14.37 9.09
CA ALA A 137 8.79 14.76 9.18
C ALA A 137 8.38 15.76 8.09
N ASP A 138 9.28 16.70 7.74
CA ASP A 138 9.11 17.73 6.73
C ASP A 138 9.21 17.20 5.30
N GLY A 139 9.98 16.13 5.10
CA GLY A 139 10.09 15.39 3.85
C GLY A 139 8.91 14.43 3.59
N ARG A 140 8.00 14.21 4.55
CA ARG A 140 6.79 13.40 4.32
C ARG A 140 5.88 14.11 3.32
N THR A 141 5.61 13.47 2.18
CA THR A 141 4.74 13.99 1.10
C THR A 141 3.26 13.57 1.25
N GLY A 142 2.86 13.10 2.43
CA GLY A 142 1.49 12.74 2.76
C GLY A 142 1.41 11.66 3.85
N ARG A 143 0.19 11.42 4.35
CA ARG A 143 -0.08 10.31 5.28
C ARG A 143 0.38 9.04 4.58
N GLN A 144 1.54 8.51 4.99
CA GLN A 144 2.00 7.17 4.61
C GLN A 144 0.83 6.24 4.93
N SER A 145 0.11 5.86 3.89
CA SER A 145 -0.90 4.84 4.01
C SER A 145 -0.15 3.64 4.54
N THR A 146 -0.57 3.10 5.67
CA THR A 146 -0.15 1.77 6.10
C THR A 146 -0.58 0.68 5.11
N GLY A 147 -1.17 1.06 3.97
CA GLY A 147 -1.41 0.23 2.80
C GLY A 147 -0.21 0.24 1.85
N ARG A 148 0.26 -0.97 1.58
CA ARG A 148 1.11 -1.44 0.47
C ARG A 148 1.26 -0.45 -0.69
N THR A 149 2.50 -0.16 -1.06
CA THR A 149 2.88 0.54 -2.29
C THR A 149 2.16 -0.09 -3.51
N PRO A 150 1.36 0.69 -4.26
CA PRO A 150 0.81 0.21 -5.52
C PRO A 150 1.97 -0.02 -6.49
N GLY A 151 2.23 -1.28 -6.86
CA GLY A 151 3.30 -1.66 -7.79
C GLY A 151 4.30 -2.66 -7.25
N THR A 152 4.31 -2.96 -5.93
CA THR A 152 5.04 -4.13 -5.44
C THR A 152 4.24 -5.37 -5.79
N THR A 153 4.55 -5.95 -6.95
CA THR A 153 4.08 -7.28 -7.36
C THR A 153 4.27 -8.19 -6.16
N THR A 154 3.16 -8.75 -5.67
CA THR A 154 3.20 -9.83 -4.69
C THR A 154 4.22 -10.83 -5.23
N GLY A 155 5.32 -11.05 -4.51
CA GLY A 155 6.13 -12.24 -4.73
C GLY A 155 5.19 -13.45 -4.84
N PRO A 156 5.59 -14.51 -5.56
CA PRO A 156 4.69 -15.60 -5.93
C PRO A 156 3.79 -15.95 -4.75
N ARG A 157 2.46 -15.88 -4.96
CA ARG A 157 1.47 -16.18 -3.91
C ARG A 157 1.98 -17.43 -3.20
N LYS A 158 2.23 -17.33 -1.89
CA LYS A 158 2.62 -18.52 -1.13
C LYS A 158 1.60 -19.61 -1.47
N PRO A 159 2.04 -20.79 -1.94
CA PRO A 159 1.12 -21.85 -2.31
C PRO A 159 0.17 -22.09 -1.14
N HIS A 160 -1.10 -22.36 -1.44
CA HIS A 160 -2.08 -22.64 -0.40
C HIS A 160 -1.51 -23.72 0.53
N PRO A 161 -1.68 -23.64 1.86
CA PRO A 161 -1.04 -24.58 2.81
C PRO A 161 -1.30 -26.08 2.59
N TYR A 162 -2.19 -26.42 1.65
CA TYR A 162 -2.54 -27.79 1.26
C TYR A 162 -2.38 -28.05 -0.24
N ALA A 163 -1.73 -27.17 -1.02
CA ALA A 163 -1.66 -27.28 -2.48
C ALA A 163 -1.14 -28.65 -2.97
N ASP A 164 -0.24 -29.26 -2.21
CA ASP A 164 0.35 -30.57 -2.47
C ASP A 164 -0.04 -31.63 -1.41
N ASP A 165 -1.12 -31.41 -0.64
CA ASP A 165 -1.55 -32.34 0.40
C ASP A 165 -2.24 -33.56 -0.23
N PRO A 166 -1.67 -34.78 -0.11
CA PRO A 166 -2.25 -35.99 -0.71
C PRO A 166 -3.66 -36.31 -0.19
N ARG A 167 -4.04 -35.75 0.97
CA ARG A 167 -5.38 -35.91 1.56
C ARG A 167 -6.47 -35.12 0.83
N LEU A 168 -6.11 -34.14 0.00
CA LEU A 168 -7.08 -33.43 -0.84
C LEU A 168 -7.75 -34.36 -1.85
N ARG A 169 -7.05 -35.39 -2.34
CA ARG A 169 -7.64 -36.36 -3.27
C ARG A 169 -8.77 -37.14 -2.60
N ALA A 170 -8.52 -37.66 -1.40
CA ALA A 170 -9.53 -38.36 -0.61
C ALA A 170 -10.74 -37.45 -0.25
N ALA A 171 -10.50 -36.15 -0.03
CA ALA A 171 -11.57 -35.19 0.19
C ALA A 171 -12.41 -34.94 -1.08
N ALA A 172 -11.76 -34.84 -2.25
CA ALA A 172 -12.44 -34.68 -3.54
C ALA A 172 -13.24 -35.93 -3.93
N ASP A 173 -12.67 -37.12 -3.75
CA ASP A 173 -13.33 -38.39 -4.03
C ASP A 173 -14.57 -38.56 -3.12
N LEU A 174 -14.47 -38.23 -1.83
CA LEU A 174 -15.62 -38.25 -0.91
C LEU A 174 -16.73 -37.27 -1.32
N LEU A 175 -16.38 -36.08 -1.81
CA LEU A 175 -17.36 -35.11 -2.31
C LEU A 175 -18.05 -35.63 -3.58
N ALA A 176 -17.33 -36.31 -4.47
CA ALA A 176 -17.89 -36.92 -5.67
C ALA A 176 -18.81 -38.10 -5.32
N GLU A 177 -18.38 -39.01 -4.44
CA GLU A 177 -19.21 -40.11 -3.91
C GLU A 177 -20.53 -39.60 -3.31
N ALA A 178 -20.45 -38.52 -2.52
CA ALA A 178 -21.63 -37.92 -1.91
C ALA A 178 -22.59 -37.33 -2.95
N ARG A 179 -22.06 -36.67 -4.00
CA ARG A 179 -22.88 -36.11 -5.09
C ARG A 179 -23.59 -37.21 -5.90
N GLU A 180 -22.88 -38.26 -6.28
CA GLU A 180 -23.44 -39.42 -6.99
C GLU A 180 -24.54 -40.11 -6.16
N ALA A 181 -24.34 -40.21 -4.84
CA ALA A 181 -25.32 -40.78 -3.93
C ALA A 181 -26.48 -39.82 -3.57
N GLY A 182 -26.53 -38.61 -4.14
CA GLY A 182 -27.54 -37.59 -3.82
C GLY A 182 -27.46 -37.05 -2.38
N ARG A 183 -26.31 -37.22 -1.71
CA ARG A 183 -26.09 -36.82 -0.32
C ARG A 183 -25.44 -35.44 -0.25
N GLY A 184 -25.99 -34.59 0.62
CA GLY A 184 -25.40 -33.28 0.92
C GLY A 184 -24.14 -33.36 1.79
N ARG A 185 -23.49 -32.22 1.99
CA ARG A 185 -22.21 -32.07 2.71
C ARG A 185 -22.26 -32.40 4.22
N ARG A 186 -23.46 -32.58 4.78
CA ARG A 186 -23.66 -32.79 6.22
C ARG A 186 -23.05 -34.14 6.63
N GLY A 187 -22.14 -34.13 7.60
CA GLY A 187 -21.50 -35.35 8.12
C GLY A 187 -20.18 -35.74 7.44
N LEU A 188 -19.90 -35.26 6.23
CA LEU A 188 -18.69 -35.63 5.46
C LEU A 188 -17.38 -35.26 6.17
N GLY A 189 -17.37 -34.18 6.98
CA GLY A 189 -16.19 -33.80 7.76
C GLY A 189 -15.84 -34.79 8.87
N VAL A 190 -16.84 -35.45 9.47
CA VAL A 190 -16.62 -36.51 10.49
C VAL A 190 -16.18 -37.79 9.81
N GLU A 191 -16.78 -38.11 8.67
CA GLU A 191 -16.45 -39.28 7.87
C GLU A 191 -15.01 -39.21 7.34
N LEU A 192 -14.62 -38.09 6.71
CA LEU A 192 -13.26 -37.88 6.23
C LEU A 192 -12.23 -37.90 7.37
N ALA A 193 -12.58 -37.31 8.52
CA ALA A 193 -11.73 -37.34 9.71
C ALA A 193 -11.46 -38.77 10.19
N ARG A 194 -12.49 -39.62 10.22
CA ARG A 194 -12.35 -41.03 10.59
C ARG A 194 -11.56 -41.82 9.55
N ARG A 195 -11.83 -41.61 8.26
CA ARG A 195 -11.13 -42.30 7.14
C ARG A 195 -9.63 -42.00 7.15
N LEU A 196 -9.23 -40.77 7.48
CA LEU A 196 -7.83 -40.33 7.42
C LEU A 196 -7.12 -40.26 8.78
N GLY A 197 -7.82 -40.54 9.89
CA GLY A 197 -7.24 -40.43 11.23
C GLY A 197 -6.83 -39.00 11.61
N ILE A 198 -7.54 -37.98 11.12
CA ILE A 198 -7.22 -36.56 11.33
C ILE A 198 -8.29 -35.83 12.15
N PRO A 199 -7.98 -34.68 12.77
CA PRO A 199 -8.99 -33.87 13.44
C PRO A 199 -10.10 -33.42 12.49
N GLN A 200 -11.35 -33.42 12.98
CA GLN A 200 -12.54 -33.00 12.19
C GLN A 200 -12.38 -31.60 11.58
N ARG A 201 -11.74 -30.67 12.29
CA ARG A 201 -11.47 -29.31 11.80
C ARG A 201 -10.53 -29.30 10.58
N THR A 202 -9.56 -30.22 10.54
CA THR A 202 -8.64 -30.39 9.40
C THR A 202 -9.37 -31.02 8.22
N ALA A 203 -10.20 -32.04 8.46
CA ALA A 203 -11.02 -32.67 7.43
C ALA A 203 -12.01 -31.67 6.77
N GLN A 204 -12.67 -30.83 7.57
CA GLN A 204 -13.56 -29.79 7.05
C GLN A 204 -12.82 -28.78 6.15
N ARG A 205 -11.60 -28.38 6.53
CA ARG A 205 -10.76 -27.49 5.71
C ARG A 205 -10.37 -28.14 4.39
N LEU A 206 -9.97 -29.41 4.40
CA LEU A 206 -9.65 -30.15 3.18
C LEU A 206 -10.86 -30.26 2.24
N LEU A 207 -12.06 -30.50 2.76
CA LEU A 207 -13.30 -30.50 1.97
C LEU A 207 -13.58 -29.13 1.34
N THR A 208 -13.36 -28.04 2.07
CA THR A 208 -13.55 -26.67 1.53
C THR A 208 -12.56 -26.36 0.41
N VAL A 209 -11.30 -26.78 0.58
CA VAL A 209 -10.26 -26.58 -0.44
C VAL A 209 -10.53 -27.44 -1.69
N ALA A 210 -10.94 -28.69 -1.50
CA ALA A 210 -11.27 -29.60 -2.60
C ALA A 210 -12.51 -29.15 -3.40
N GLU A 211 -13.50 -28.53 -2.74
CA GLU A 211 -14.70 -28.00 -3.40
C GLU A 211 -14.44 -26.69 -4.15
N GLY A 212 -13.50 -25.87 -3.67
CA GLY A 212 -13.15 -24.58 -4.26
C GLY A 212 -12.15 -24.64 -5.43
N GLY A 213 -11.81 -25.84 -5.93
CA GLY A 213 -11.01 -26.12 -7.14
C GLY A 213 -10.04 -25.03 -7.63
N GLN A 214 -8.74 -25.21 -7.33
CA GLN A 214 -7.52 -24.76 -8.03
C GLN A 214 -7.59 -23.46 -8.87
N PRO A 215 -6.81 -22.41 -8.56
CA PRO A 215 -6.64 -21.30 -9.48
C PRO A 215 -5.93 -21.80 -10.75
N THR A 216 -6.57 -21.61 -11.90
CA THR A 216 -5.92 -21.61 -13.22
C THR A 216 -4.71 -20.71 -13.24
#